data_AF-G3FNT9-F1
#
_entry.id   AF-G3FNT9-F1
#
_cell.length_a   1.000
_cell.length_b   1.000
_cell.length_c   1.000
_cell.angle_alpha   90.00
_cell.angle_beta   90.00
_cell.angle_gamma   90.00
#
_symmetry.space_group_name_H-M   'P 1'
#
loop_
_entity.id
_entity.type
_entity.pdbx_description
1 polymer ?
#
loop_
_entity_poly.entity_id
_entity_poly.type
_entity_poly.pdbx_seq_one_letter_code
_entity_poly.pdbx_strand_id
1 'polypeptide(L)'
;ESPREEPRAPWMEQEGPEYWEEQTRIAKGNAQADRADLGILRGYYNQSEAGSHTLQTMYGCDLGPDGRLLRGYYQDAYDGKDYIALNEDLRSWTAVDMAAQNTQRKWEAAGEAEQWRAY
;
A
#
# COMPACT_ATOMS: atom_id res chain seq x y z
N GLU A 1 23.65 -0.92 -9.73
CA GLU A 1 23.12 -2.20 -9.22
C GLU A 1 21.73 -2.43 -9.78
N SER A 2 21.29 -3.69 -9.89
CA SER A 2 19.90 -4.03 -10.26
C SER A 2 19.07 -4.06 -8.98
N PRO A 3 17.99 -3.26 -8.84
CA PRO A 3 17.17 -3.25 -7.64
C PRO A 3 16.60 -4.64 -7.32
N ARG A 4 16.76 -5.07 -6.07
CA ARG A 4 16.30 -6.35 -5.51
C ARG A 4 15.99 -6.20 -4.03
N GLU A 5 15.10 -7.05 -3.53
CA GLU A 5 14.87 -7.20 -2.09
C GLU A 5 16.04 -7.91 -1.44
N GLU A 6 16.39 -7.51 -0.21
CA GLU A 6 17.56 -8.02 0.52
C GLU A 6 17.22 -8.24 1.99
N PRO A 7 17.76 -9.30 2.62
CA PRO A 7 17.56 -9.53 4.04
C PRO A 7 18.17 -8.39 4.86
N ARG A 8 17.41 -7.94 5.87
CA ARG A 8 17.85 -6.93 6.86
C ARG A 8 18.01 -7.48 8.27
N ALA A 9 17.75 -8.78 8.45
CA ALA A 9 17.91 -9.48 9.72
C ALA A 9 18.45 -10.91 9.49
N PRO A 10 19.28 -11.47 10.39
CA PRO A 10 19.95 -12.77 10.17
C PRO A 10 19.00 -13.95 9.93
N TRP A 11 17.81 -13.92 10.54
CA TRP A 11 16.84 -15.00 10.39
C TRP A 11 16.22 -15.04 8.99
N MET A 12 16.21 -13.92 8.25
CA MET A 12 15.74 -13.87 6.86
C MET A 12 16.72 -14.54 5.88
N GLU A 13 18.00 -14.73 6.24
CA GLU A 13 18.97 -15.41 5.36
C GLU A 13 18.66 -16.90 5.15
N GLN A 14 17.73 -17.45 5.94
CA GLN A 14 17.26 -18.83 5.81
C GLN A 14 16.27 -19.01 4.65
N GLU A 15 15.67 -17.93 4.16
CA GLU A 15 14.73 -17.97 3.03
C GLU A 15 15.45 -18.32 1.72
N GLY A 16 14.82 -19.20 0.94
CA GLY A 16 15.35 -19.68 -0.34
C GLY A 16 15.36 -18.60 -1.44
N PRO A 17 16.10 -18.80 -2.54
CA PRO A 17 16.16 -17.86 -3.65
C PRO A 17 14.77 -17.58 -4.26
N GLU A 18 13.86 -18.56 -4.26
CA GLU A 18 12.50 -18.41 -4.80
C GLU A 18 11.69 -17.34 -4.05
N TYR A 19 11.85 -17.26 -2.72
CA TYR A 19 11.22 -16.21 -1.91
C TYR A 19 11.70 -14.82 -2.35
N TRP A 20 13.02 -14.65 -2.46
CA TRP A 20 13.63 -13.36 -2.80
C TRP A 20 13.34 -12.92 -4.24
N GLU A 21 13.26 -13.87 -5.17
CA GLU A 21 12.86 -13.61 -6.56
C GLU A 21 11.41 -13.11 -6.63
N GLU A 22 10.50 -13.75 -5.88
CA GLU A 22 9.10 -13.36 -5.82
C GLU A 22 8.92 -11.98 -5.16
N GLN A 23 9.53 -11.76 -3.99
CA GLN A 23 9.48 -10.45 -3.32
C GLN A 23 10.06 -9.34 -4.21
N THR A 24 11.16 -9.61 -4.90
CA THR A 24 11.74 -8.66 -5.87
C THR A 24 10.79 -8.37 -7.03
N ARG A 25 10.05 -9.37 -7.52
CA ARG A 25 9.06 -9.19 -8.59
C ARG A 25 7.90 -8.34 -8.11
N ILE A 26 7.39 -8.58 -6.91
CA ILE A 26 6.33 -7.79 -6.27
C ILE A 26 6.79 -6.34 -6.10
N ALA A 27 7.97 -6.10 -5.51
CA ALA A 27 8.51 -4.77 -5.31
C ALA A 27 8.66 -3.97 -6.62
N LYS A 28 9.07 -4.63 -7.71
CA LYS A 28 9.13 -4.00 -9.04
C LYS A 28 7.75 -3.67 -9.61
N GLY A 29 6.76 -4.53 -9.36
CA GLY A 29 5.36 -4.26 -9.70
C GLY A 29 4.81 -3.05 -8.95
N ASN A 30 5.03 -3.00 -7.63
CA ASN A 30 4.62 -1.88 -6.78
C ASN A 30 5.27 -0.58 -7.22
N ALA A 31 6.58 -0.57 -7.51
CA ALA A 31 7.26 0.64 -8.00
C ALA A 31 6.66 1.19 -9.31
N GLN A 32 6.11 0.33 -10.18
CA GLN A 32 5.39 0.78 -11.38
C GLN A 32 3.99 1.30 -11.06
N ALA A 33 3.26 0.65 -10.16
CA ALA A 33 1.96 1.09 -9.68
C ALA A 33 2.06 2.46 -8.97
N ASP A 34 2.96 2.59 -8.00
CA ASP A 34 3.21 3.83 -7.25
C ASP A 34 3.53 5.00 -8.18
N ARG A 35 4.29 4.75 -9.25
CA ARG A 35 4.60 5.76 -10.26
C ARG A 35 3.35 6.21 -11.02
N ALA A 36 2.45 5.28 -11.36
CA ALA A 36 1.19 5.61 -12.02
C ALA A 36 0.26 6.37 -11.06
N ASP A 37 0.19 5.93 -9.80
CA ASP A 37 -0.64 6.53 -8.75
C ASP A 37 -0.21 7.96 -8.42
N LEU A 38 1.09 8.24 -8.34
CA LEU A 38 1.60 9.62 -8.23
C LEU A 38 1.10 10.51 -9.38
N GLY A 39 1.02 9.98 -10.60
CA GLY A 39 0.45 10.70 -11.75
C GLY A 39 -1.05 10.98 -11.61
N ILE A 40 -1.80 10.00 -11.09
CA ILE A 40 -3.25 10.13 -10.83
C ILE A 40 -3.51 11.15 -9.72
N LEU A 41 -2.81 11.04 -8.60
CA LEU A 41 -2.95 11.93 -7.44
C LEU A 41 -2.64 13.38 -7.82
N ARG A 42 -1.56 13.61 -8.55
CA ARG A 42 -1.24 14.93 -9.10
C ARG A 42 -2.40 15.51 -9.91
N GLY A 43 -3.06 14.68 -10.71
CA GLY A 43 -4.26 15.06 -11.47
C GLY A 43 -5.46 15.38 -10.57
N TYR A 44 -5.74 14.56 -9.56
CA TYR A 44 -6.84 14.80 -8.62
C TYR A 44 -6.68 16.11 -7.85
N TYR A 45 -5.45 16.48 -7.49
CA TYR A 45 -5.15 17.70 -6.76
C TYR A 45 -4.82 18.90 -7.68
N ASN A 46 -4.90 18.75 -9.00
CA ASN A 46 -4.54 19.79 -9.99
C ASN A 46 -3.15 20.40 -9.75
N GLN A 47 -2.18 19.57 -9.40
CA GLN A 47 -0.80 19.99 -9.10
C GLN A 47 0.05 20.07 -10.39
N SER A 48 1.10 20.90 -10.37
CA SER A 48 1.98 21.10 -11.52
C SER A 48 2.92 19.91 -11.76
N GLU A 49 3.38 19.73 -13.00
CA GLU A 49 4.28 18.61 -13.33
C GLU A 49 5.67 18.72 -12.71
N ALA A 50 6.11 19.94 -12.42
CA ALA A 50 7.44 20.20 -11.86
C ALA A 50 7.50 20.05 -10.32
N GLY A 51 6.36 19.80 -9.66
CA GLY A 51 6.29 19.57 -8.22
C GLY A 51 6.89 18.22 -7.81
N SER A 52 7.59 18.21 -6.68
CA SER A 52 7.98 16.95 -6.01
C SER A 52 6.86 16.56 -5.05
N HIS A 53 6.41 15.31 -5.17
CA HIS A 53 5.33 14.74 -4.39
C HIS A 53 5.73 13.40 -3.79
N THR A 54 5.11 13.03 -2.67
CA THR A 54 5.39 11.77 -1.97
C THR A 54 4.09 11.01 -1.74
N LEU A 55 4.05 9.74 -2.15
CA LEU A 55 3.04 8.77 -1.77
C LEU A 55 3.69 7.78 -0.79
N GLN A 56 3.02 7.50 0.33
CA GLN A 56 3.49 6.57 1.34
C GLN A 56 2.36 5.60 1.69
N THR A 57 2.64 4.31 1.60
CA THR A 57 1.71 3.25 2.00
C THR A 57 2.23 2.56 3.26
N MET A 58 1.35 2.32 4.22
CA MET A 58 1.64 1.54 5.42
C MET A 58 0.56 0.47 5.58
N TYR A 59 0.98 -0.79 5.65
CA TYR A 59 0.08 -1.93 5.81
C TYR A 59 0.72 -3.03 6.65
N GLY A 60 -0.11 -3.91 7.18
CA GLY A 60 0.31 -5.03 8.00
C GLY A 60 -0.80 -5.58 8.88
N CYS A 61 -0.41 -6.46 9.79
CA CYS A 61 -1.33 -7.05 10.75
C CYS A 61 -0.65 -7.32 12.10
N ASP A 62 -1.47 -7.29 13.15
CA ASP A 62 -1.10 -7.69 14.50
C ASP A 62 -1.77 -9.03 14.84
N LEU A 63 -1.00 -9.94 15.42
CA LEU A 63 -1.51 -11.21 15.94
C LEU A 63 -1.56 -11.19 17.47
N GLY A 64 -2.65 -11.72 18.03
CA GLY A 64 -2.81 -11.89 19.47
C GLY A 64 -1.93 -13.04 20.02
N PRO A 65 -1.88 -13.21 21.36
CA PRO A 65 -1.10 -14.29 21.99
C PRO A 65 -1.55 -15.71 21.59
N ASP A 66 -2.79 -15.87 21.12
CA ASP A 66 -3.32 -17.14 20.60
C ASP A 66 -3.03 -17.34 19.10
N GLY A 67 -2.22 -16.45 18.50
CA GLY A 67 -1.84 -16.49 17.08
C GLY A 67 -2.95 -16.05 16.12
N ARG A 68 -4.09 -15.54 16.62
CA ARG A 68 -5.18 -15.08 15.77
C ARG A 68 -5.03 -13.61 15.40
N LEU A 69 -5.58 -13.26 14.24
CA LEU A 69 -5.63 -11.88 13.76
C LEU A 69 -6.34 -10.99 14.80
N LEU A 70 -5.62 -9.99 15.30
CA LEU A 70 -6.14 -8.97 16.20
C LEU A 70 -6.55 -7.71 15.43
N ARG A 71 -5.70 -7.29 14.49
CA ARG A 71 -5.90 -6.07 13.69
C ARG A 71 -5.24 -6.24 12.33
N GLY A 72 -5.94 -5.88 11.27
CA GLY A 72 -5.35 -5.58 9.97
C GLY A 72 -5.37 -4.08 9.73
N TYR A 73 -4.39 -3.55 9.00
CA TYR A 73 -4.36 -2.15 8.65
C TYR A 73 -3.75 -1.93 7.27
N TYR A 74 -4.30 -0.94 6.56
CA TYR A 74 -3.77 -0.39 5.33
C TYR A 74 -4.10 1.10 5.31
N GLN A 75 -3.12 1.94 5.02
CA GLN A 75 -3.31 3.38 4.89
C GLN A 75 -2.31 3.99 3.92
N ASP A 76 -2.79 4.93 3.13
CA ASP A 76 -1.96 5.79 2.28
C ASP A 76 -1.93 7.22 2.82
N ALA A 77 -0.78 7.86 2.64
CA ALA A 77 -0.56 9.28 2.84
C ALA A 77 0.02 9.92 1.58
N TYR A 78 -0.44 11.13 1.26
CA TYR A 78 0.03 11.92 0.14
C TYR A 78 0.57 13.27 0.63
N ASP A 79 1.81 13.60 0.24
CA ASP A 79 2.55 14.79 0.69
C ASP A 79 2.57 14.95 2.22
N GLY A 80 2.71 13.81 2.93
CA GLY A 80 2.82 13.74 4.39
C GLY A 80 1.50 13.92 5.16
N LYS A 81 0.35 13.88 4.46
CA LYS A 81 -0.98 13.92 5.05
C LYS A 81 -1.74 12.64 4.74
N ASP A 82 -2.55 12.19 5.68
CA ASP A 82 -3.46 11.06 5.48
C ASP A 82 -4.26 11.24 4.17
N TYR A 83 -4.46 10.16 3.42
CA TYR A 83 -5.19 10.18 2.16
C TYR A 83 -6.40 9.25 2.22
N ILE A 84 -6.17 7.95 2.41
CA ILE A 84 -7.22 6.94 2.55
C ILE A 84 -6.75 5.83 3.49
N ALA A 85 -7.66 5.28 4.29
CA ALA A 85 -7.36 4.17 5.19
C ALA A 85 -8.45 3.10 5.16
N LEU A 86 -8.06 1.83 5.27
CA LEU A 86 -8.97 0.71 5.48
C LEU A 86 -9.47 0.76 6.93
N ASN A 87 -10.79 0.72 7.11
CA ASN A 87 -11.40 0.74 8.43
C ASN A 87 -11.17 -0.59 9.16
N GLU A 88 -11.31 -0.57 10.49
CA GLU A 88 -11.10 -1.75 11.35
C GLU A 88 -12.04 -2.92 11.02
N ASP A 89 -13.14 -2.67 10.30
CA ASP A 89 -14.05 -3.70 9.80
C ASP A 89 -13.47 -4.51 8.62
N LEU A 90 -12.33 -4.07 8.06
CA LEU A 90 -11.65 -4.61 6.88
C LEU A 90 -12.59 -4.75 5.67
N ARG A 91 -13.55 -3.83 5.54
CA ARG A 91 -14.60 -3.86 4.52
C ARG A 91 -14.90 -2.49 3.94
N SER A 92 -14.64 -1.43 4.69
CA SER A 92 -14.93 -0.05 4.27
C SER A 92 -13.70 0.84 4.36
N TRP A 93 -13.74 1.98 3.68
CA TRP A 93 -12.63 2.92 3.59
C TRP A 93 -13.02 4.26 4.22
N THR A 94 -12.03 4.94 4.82
CA THR A 94 -12.13 6.34 5.20
C THR A 94 -11.25 7.17 4.29
N ALA A 95 -11.85 8.02 3.46
CA ALA A 95 -11.18 9.01 2.61
C ALA A 95 -11.19 10.39 3.29
N VAL A 96 -10.05 11.07 3.33
CA VAL A 96 -9.95 12.33 4.10
C VAL A 96 -10.54 13.55 3.39
N ASP A 97 -10.60 13.53 2.05
CA ASP A 97 -11.06 14.64 1.24
C ASP A 97 -11.71 14.22 -0.08
N MET A 98 -12.09 15.20 -0.89
CA MET A 98 -12.78 14.98 -2.17
C MET A 98 -11.91 14.26 -3.21
N ALA A 99 -10.59 14.43 -3.16
CA ALA A 99 -9.68 13.72 -4.06
C ALA A 99 -9.59 12.25 -3.65
N ALA A 100 -9.43 11.97 -2.35
CA ALA A 100 -9.43 10.63 -1.79
C ALA A 100 -10.75 9.88 -2.04
N GLN A 101 -11.90 10.58 -2.04
CA GLN A 101 -13.19 9.99 -2.40
C GLN A 101 -13.22 9.42 -3.83
N ASN A 102 -12.41 9.93 -4.75
CA ASN A 102 -12.31 9.35 -6.10
C ASN A 102 -11.63 7.97 -6.06
N THR A 103 -10.60 7.80 -5.23
CA THR A 103 -9.97 6.50 -4.98
C THR A 103 -10.94 5.57 -4.26
N GLN A 104 -11.59 6.04 -3.19
CA GLN A 104 -12.57 5.25 -2.44
C GLN A 104 -13.64 4.62 -3.35
N ARG A 105 -14.30 5.41 -4.20
CA ARG A 105 -15.35 4.89 -5.10
C ARG A 105 -14.83 3.84 -6.08
N LYS A 106 -13.59 4.01 -6.57
CA LYS A 106 -12.95 3.02 -7.46
C LYS A 106 -12.67 1.73 -6.72
N TRP A 107 -12.10 1.81 -5.51
CA TRP A 107 -11.76 0.66 -4.69
C TRP A 107 -12.99 -0.10 -4.19
N GLU A 108 -14.05 0.61 -3.82
CA GLU A 108 -15.34 0.01 -3.47
C GLU A 108 -15.96 -0.72 -4.66
N ALA A 109 -15.92 -0.12 -5.86
CA ALA A 109 -16.44 -0.77 -7.07
C ALA A 109 -15.61 -2.00 -7.50
N ALA A 110 -14.31 -2.00 -7.22
CA ALA A 110 -13.40 -3.11 -7.51
C ALA A 110 -13.34 -4.17 -6.39
N GLY A 111 -13.97 -3.92 -5.24
CA GLY A 111 -13.92 -4.84 -4.09
C GLY A 111 -12.55 -4.94 -3.42
N GLU A 112 -11.73 -3.89 -3.48
CA GLU A 112 -10.33 -3.92 -3.00
C GLU A 112 -10.21 -4.28 -1.51
N ALA A 113 -11.19 -3.88 -0.70
CA ALA A 113 -11.20 -4.24 0.73
C ALA A 113 -11.21 -5.76 0.94
N GLU A 114 -11.84 -6.53 0.05
CA GLU A 114 -11.88 -7.99 0.16
C GLU A 114 -10.52 -8.62 -0.20
N GLN A 115 -9.79 -8.03 -1.14
CA GLN A 115 -8.42 -8.46 -1.47
C GLN A 115 -7.49 -8.20 -0.29
N TRP A 116 -7.52 -6.99 0.29
CA TRP A 116 -6.72 -6.65 1.47
C TRP A 116 -7.07 -7.44 2.72
N ARG A 117 -8.34 -7.84 2.88
CA ARG A 117 -8.76 -8.72 3.98
C ARG A 117 -8.29 -10.17 3.79
N ALA A 118 -8.10 -10.61 2.54
CA ALA A 118 -7.69 -11.98 2.23
C ALA A 118 -6.17 -12.17 2.23
N TYR A 119 -5.42 -11.07 2.07
CA TYR A 119 -3.97 -11.00 2.24
C TYR A 119 -3.60 -11.21 3.72
#